data_AF-A0AAW4BHQ1-F1
#
_entry.id   AF-A0AAW4BHQ1-F1
#
_cell.length_a   1.000
_cell.length_b   1.000
_cell.length_c   1.000
_cell.angle_alpha   90.00
_cell.angle_beta   90.00
_cell.angle_gamma   90.00
#
_symmetry.space_group_name_H-M   'P 1'
#
loop_
_entity.id
_entity.type
_entity.pdbx_description
1 polymer ?
#
loop_
_entity_poly.entity_id
_entity_poly.type
_entity_poly.pdbx_seq_one_letter_code
_entity_poly.pdbx_strand_id
1 'polypeptide(L)'
;MTYTPPKLTIKLRTGIKQTFTYDFTRFFYKGVAFKRDLKRAEPAHRDADVLRWYRIFTETNEYSDLTKQSYLRDFAKYVRFCDTKRLNPESSAAVESWERHLIEQVRISSMNVNSARKMISCSKKCLEMLGNPSSEWFSPYGLFRSEPNPTQGYSDRELSSLIKIINSFFRQISKQIIENPSIHLNASTNKRTATFTYNNHTHEIASPITKCFSAAYFMLSYYTWGNTTVILNMTKPKEKIFEGGKWFEQSVLKPRANKYVSISIGDNGTFHVPKIALRFFEQLLKLSSLISSDHHLLWQTKKD
;
A
#
# COMPACT_ATOMS: atom_id res chain seq x y z
N MET A 1 39.99 -17.06 10.35
CA MET A 1 38.83 -17.56 9.57
C MET A 1 37.90 -16.39 9.28
N THR A 2 37.50 -16.18 8.02
CA THR A 2 36.52 -15.16 7.63
C THR A 2 35.12 -15.64 7.99
N TYR A 3 34.45 -14.96 8.93
CA TYR A 3 33.08 -15.26 9.31
C TYR A 3 32.14 -15.20 8.10
N THR A 4 31.43 -16.31 7.82
CA THR A 4 30.53 -16.43 6.68
C THR A 4 29.21 -17.05 7.13
N PRO A 5 28.17 -16.25 7.42
CA PRO A 5 26.88 -16.77 7.85
C PRO A 5 26.06 -17.34 6.67
N PRO A 6 25.04 -18.17 6.94
CA PRO A 6 24.13 -18.66 5.91
C PRO A 6 23.35 -17.51 5.27
N LYS A 7 23.05 -17.64 3.97
CA LYS A 7 22.24 -16.66 3.25
C LYS A 7 20.76 -16.90 3.54
N LEU A 8 20.13 -15.99 4.27
CA LEU A 8 18.73 -16.09 4.67
C LEU A 8 17.92 -14.96 4.03
N THR A 9 16.79 -15.30 3.40
CA THR A 9 15.95 -14.32 2.70
C THR A 9 14.48 -14.63 2.89
N ILE A 10 13.70 -13.61 3.26
CA ILE A 10 12.25 -13.71 3.40
C ILE A 10 11.60 -12.97 2.22
N LYS A 11 10.66 -13.64 1.53
CA LYS A 11 9.85 -13.05 0.45
C LYS A 11 8.40 -12.96 0.91
N LEU A 12 7.83 -11.76 0.85
CA LEU A 12 6.47 -11.45 1.31
C LEU A 12 5.70 -10.76 0.18
N ARG A 13 4.41 -11.10 0.01
CA ARG A 13 3.52 -10.44 -0.95
C ARG A 13 2.83 -9.23 -0.30
N THR A 14 3.27 -8.03 -0.63
CA THR A 14 2.81 -6.78 0.03
C THR A 14 1.77 -6.01 -0.78
N GLY A 15 1.47 -6.44 -2.00
CA GLY A 15 0.43 -5.87 -2.87
C GLY A 15 -0.02 -6.83 -3.96
N ILE A 16 -0.83 -6.33 -4.91
CA ILE A 16 -1.43 -7.16 -5.98
C ILE A 16 -0.35 -7.86 -6.81
N LYS A 17 0.70 -7.10 -7.22
CA LYS A 17 1.90 -7.59 -7.91
C LYS A 17 3.21 -7.13 -7.24
N GLN A 18 3.15 -6.69 -5.99
CA GLN A 18 4.33 -6.22 -5.28
C GLN A 18 4.82 -7.30 -4.32
N THR A 19 6.08 -7.68 -4.48
CA THR A 19 6.79 -8.54 -3.53
C THR A 19 7.86 -7.74 -2.80
N PHE A 20 7.97 -8.00 -1.51
CA PHE A 20 9.03 -7.48 -0.66
C PHE A 20 10.00 -8.61 -0.36
N THR A 21 11.28 -8.37 -0.65
CA THR A 21 12.35 -9.29 -0.32
C THR A 21 13.22 -8.67 0.77
N TYR A 22 13.37 -9.37 1.89
CA TYR A 22 14.22 -8.95 2.99
C TYR A 22 15.43 -9.88 3.13
N ASP A 23 16.62 -9.29 3.11
CA ASP A 23 17.87 -10.01 3.40
C ASP A 23 18.02 -10.16 4.91
N PHE A 24 17.66 -11.34 5.42
CA PHE A 24 17.67 -11.66 6.85
C PHE A 24 19.09 -11.95 7.35
N THR A 25 20.01 -12.26 6.45
CA THR A 25 21.45 -12.45 6.73
C THR A 25 22.06 -11.25 7.48
N ARG A 26 21.46 -10.07 7.31
CA ARG A 26 21.88 -8.83 7.98
C ARG A 26 21.84 -8.91 9.50
N PHE A 27 21.01 -9.76 10.09
CA PHE A 27 20.90 -9.91 11.54
C PHE A 27 22.12 -10.60 12.17
N PHE A 28 22.93 -11.34 11.40
CA PHE A 28 24.19 -11.93 11.87
C PHE A 28 25.28 -10.88 12.18
N TYR A 29 25.08 -9.63 11.76
CA TYR A 29 26.05 -8.55 11.92
C TYR A 29 25.56 -7.48 12.88
N LYS A 30 26.51 -6.80 13.55
CA LYS A 30 26.20 -5.69 14.47
C LYS A 30 25.47 -4.57 13.73
N GLY A 31 24.48 -3.99 14.39
CA GLY A 31 23.65 -2.89 13.88
C GLY A 31 22.68 -3.31 12.77
N VAL A 32 22.50 -4.61 12.52
CA VAL A 32 21.73 -5.13 11.37
C VAL A 32 22.20 -4.44 10.09
N ALA A 33 23.48 -4.64 9.77
CA ALA A 33 24.27 -3.89 8.79
C ALA A 33 23.52 -3.71 7.45
N PHE A 34 23.63 -2.54 6.83
CA PHE A 34 23.02 -2.32 5.53
C PHE A 34 23.73 -3.15 4.44
N LYS A 35 23.00 -3.49 3.37
CA LYS A 35 23.52 -4.35 2.29
C LYS A 35 24.86 -3.86 1.72
N ARG A 36 25.03 -2.55 1.61
CA ARG A 36 26.27 -1.90 1.13
C ARG A 36 27.46 -2.07 2.08
N ASP A 37 27.19 -2.25 3.37
CA ASP A 37 28.20 -2.28 4.44
C ASP A 37 28.52 -3.71 4.91
N LEU A 38 27.78 -4.73 4.44
CA LEU A 38 27.93 -6.12 4.87
C LEU A 38 29.35 -6.67 4.78
N LYS A 39 30.12 -6.28 3.75
CA LYS A 39 31.50 -6.75 3.56
C LYS A 39 32.47 -6.31 4.65
N ARG A 40 32.16 -5.22 5.36
CA ARG A 40 32.99 -4.63 6.42
C ARG A 40 32.31 -4.74 7.80
N ALA A 41 31.16 -5.40 7.86
CA ALA A 41 30.37 -5.44 9.07
C ALA A 41 30.95 -6.46 10.06
N GLU A 42 31.00 -6.08 11.34
CA GLU A 42 31.42 -6.98 12.39
C GLU A 42 30.33 -8.02 12.71
N PRO A 43 30.71 -9.29 12.97
CA PRO A 43 29.77 -10.29 13.46
C PRO A 43 29.13 -9.86 14.79
N ALA A 44 27.83 -10.14 14.93
CA ALA A 44 27.09 -9.88 16.17
C ALA A 44 27.16 -11.05 17.17
N HIS A 45 27.67 -12.21 16.76
CA HIS A 45 27.82 -13.42 17.59
C HIS A 45 26.50 -13.87 18.25
N ARG A 46 25.41 -13.86 17.47
CA ARG A 46 24.05 -14.26 17.90
C ARG A 46 23.42 -15.26 16.94
N ASP A 47 24.23 -16.13 16.38
CA ASP A 47 23.90 -16.94 15.20
C ASP A 47 22.71 -17.87 15.47
N ALA A 48 22.66 -18.48 16.65
CA ALA A 48 21.55 -19.33 17.09
C ALA A 48 20.24 -18.54 17.17
N ASP A 49 20.27 -17.34 17.74
CA ASP A 49 19.09 -16.47 17.85
C ASP A 49 18.61 -16.06 16.46
N VAL A 50 19.52 -15.67 15.56
CA VAL A 50 19.17 -15.26 14.19
C VAL A 50 18.51 -16.41 13.42
N LEU A 51 19.02 -17.63 13.53
CA LEU A 51 18.39 -18.80 12.91
C LEU A 51 17.00 -19.06 13.48
N ARG A 52 16.82 -18.94 14.81
CA ARG A 52 15.52 -19.05 15.47
C ARG A 52 14.55 -17.96 15.01
N TRP A 53 14.98 -16.71 14.96
CA TRP A 53 14.17 -15.58 14.50
C TRP A 53 13.72 -15.79 13.06
N TYR A 54 14.66 -16.17 12.18
CA TYR A 54 14.36 -16.43 10.77
C TYR A 54 13.25 -17.47 10.64
N ARG A 55 13.39 -18.61 11.33
CA ARG A 55 12.42 -19.69 11.33
C ARG A 55 11.03 -19.21 11.73
N ILE A 56 10.92 -18.47 12.83
CA ILE A 56 9.64 -17.95 13.32
C ILE A 56 9.01 -16.99 12.31
N PHE A 57 9.77 -16.02 11.80
CA PHE A 57 9.24 -15.07 10.79
C PHE A 57 8.82 -15.75 9.48
N THR A 58 9.42 -16.88 9.12
CA THR A 58 9.03 -17.65 7.93
C THR A 58 7.83 -18.57 8.18
N GLU A 59 7.76 -19.23 9.34
CA GLU A 59 6.77 -20.28 9.62
C GLU A 59 5.44 -19.72 10.16
N THR A 60 5.43 -18.57 10.84
CA THR A 60 4.19 -18.01 11.40
C THR A 60 3.21 -17.62 10.28
N ASN A 61 2.02 -18.22 10.24
CA ASN A 61 0.96 -17.87 9.27
C ASN A 61 -0.16 -17.02 9.84
N GLU A 62 -0.07 -16.62 11.11
CA GLU A 62 -1.09 -15.81 11.81
C GLU A 62 -1.22 -14.38 11.24
N TYR A 63 -0.15 -13.84 10.67
CA TYR A 63 -0.09 -12.44 10.22
C TYR A 63 -0.02 -12.36 8.70
N SER A 64 -0.71 -11.37 8.15
CA SER A 64 -0.58 -11.03 6.73
C SER A 64 0.86 -10.63 6.38
N ASP A 65 1.26 -10.88 5.13
CA ASP A 65 2.60 -10.53 4.62
C ASP A 65 2.96 -9.06 4.79
N LEU A 66 1.98 -8.15 4.67
CA LEU A 66 2.20 -6.71 4.91
C LEU A 66 2.50 -6.41 6.39
N THR A 67 1.85 -7.14 7.30
CA THR A 67 2.12 -7.04 8.74
C THR A 67 3.50 -7.59 9.06
N LYS A 68 3.85 -8.77 8.52
CA LYS A 68 5.19 -9.36 8.67
C LYS A 68 6.29 -8.45 8.16
N GLN A 69 6.07 -7.79 7.02
CA GLN A 69 7.00 -6.78 6.49
C GLN A 69 7.24 -5.66 7.51
N SER A 70 6.17 -5.14 8.11
CA SER A 70 6.27 -4.09 9.12
C SER A 70 7.04 -4.56 10.36
N TYR A 71 6.73 -5.76 10.86
CA TYR A 71 7.44 -6.37 11.97
C TYR A 71 8.92 -6.57 11.68
N LEU A 72 9.30 -7.13 10.53
CA LEU A 72 10.71 -7.30 10.15
C LEU A 72 11.47 -5.97 10.12
N ARG A 73 10.87 -4.93 9.54
CA ARG A 73 11.51 -3.61 9.45
C ARG A 73 11.70 -2.95 10.82
N ASP A 74 10.68 -3.03 11.67
CA ASP A 74 10.71 -2.39 12.99
C ASP A 74 11.52 -3.21 14.00
N PHE A 75 11.50 -4.55 13.93
CA PHE A 75 12.38 -5.43 14.71
C PHE A 75 13.85 -5.20 14.36
N ALA A 76 14.18 -5.02 13.07
CA ALA A 76 15.54 -4.65 12.67
C ALA A 76 16.02 -3.31 13.26
N LYS A 77 15.11 -2.35 13.49
CA LYS A 77 15.46 -1.09 14.17
C LYS A 77 15.70 -1.34 15.67
N TYR A 78 14.84 -2.12 16.30
CA TYR A 78 14.97 -2.52 17.70
C TYR A 78 16.31 -3.24 17.95
N VAL A 79 16.62 -4.26 17.16
CA VAL A 79 17.89 -5.00 17.27
C VAL A 79 19.09 -4.08 17.03
N ARG A 80 19.02 -3.19 16.02
CA ARG A 80 20.08 -2.19 15.79
C ARG A 80 20.28 -1.31 17.02
N PHE A 81 19.21 -0.83 17.64
CA PHE A 81 19.30 -0.05 18.87
C PHE A 81 19.96 -0.85 20.00
N CYS A 82 19.55 -2.10 20.21
CA CYS A 82 20.15 -2.97 21.22
C CYS A 82 21.66 -3.12 21.02
N ASP A 83 22.10 -3.29 19.76
CA ASP A 83 23.52 -3.37 19.42
C ASP A 83 24.28 -2.08 19.80
N THR A 84 23.69 -0.90 19.59
CA THR A 84 24.33 0.38 20.00
C THR A 84 24.50 0.50 21.51
N LYS A 85 23.66 -0.19 22.28
CA LYS A 85 23.71 -0.22 23.75
C LYS A 85 24.39 -1.47 24.29
N ARG A 86 24.86 -2.37 23.43
CA ARG A 86 25.45 -3.68 23.77
C ARG A 86 24.50 -4.52 24.64
N LEU A 87 23.21 -4.46 24.35
CA LEU A 87 22.16 -5.21 25.05
C LEU A 87 21.73 -6.43 24.24
N ASN A 88 21.40 -7.52 24.92
CA ASN A 88 20.75 -8.66 24.28
C ASN A 88 19.31 -8.26 23.87
N PRO A 89 18.94 -8.32 22.58
CA PRO A 89 17.59 -7.98 22.12
C PRO A 89 16.46 -8.77 22.82
N GLU A 90 16.72 -9.96 23.32
CA GLU A 90 15.72 -10.76 24.05
C GLU A 90 15.96 -10.67 25.57
N SER A 91 15.86 -9.45 26.11
CA SER A 91 16.00 -9.19 27.54
C SER A 91 15.13 -8.03 28.02
N SER A 92 14.78 -8.05 29.31
CA SER A 92 14.06 -6.94 29.96
C SER A 92 14.84 -5.63 29.89
N ALA A 93 16.16 -5.67 30.10
CA ALA A 93 17.03 -4.50 30.02
C ALA A 93 17.00 -3.83 28.64
N ALA A 94 16.94 -4.62 27.55
CA ALA A 94 16.81 -4.09 26.19
C ALA A 94 15.45 -3.43 25.95
N VAL A 95 14.37 -4.02 26.47
CA VAL A 95 13.02 -3.44 26.39
C VAL A 95 12.95 -2.12 27.15
N GLU A 96 13.41 -2.08 28.39
CA GLU A 96 13.40 -0.88 29.23
C GLU A 96 14.24 0.25 28.59
N SER A 97 15.41 -0.10 28.06
CA SER A 97 16.26 0.86 27.34
C SER A 97 15.58 1.37 26.06
N TRP A 98 14.87 0.52 25.35
CA TRP A 98 14.14 0.88 24.13
C TRP A 98 12.96 1.82 24.42
N GLU A 99 12.17 1.54 25.45
CA GLU A 99 11.08 2.42 25.87
C GLU A 99 11.60 3.82 26.24
N ARG A 100 12.68 3.90 27.04
CA ARG A 100 13.34 5.18 27.35
C ARG A 100 13.84 5.90 26.11
N HIS A 101 14.45 5.18 25.18
CA HIS A 101 14.92 5.76 23.93
C HIS A 101 13.75 6.36 23.13
N LEU A 102 12.63 5.66 23.01
CA LEU A 102 11.46 6.16 22.29
C LEU A 102 10.82 7.37 22.98
N ILE A 103 10.75 7.37 24.32
CA ILE A 103 10.31 8.55 25.09
C ILE A 103 11.19 9.75 24.75
N GLU A 104 12.51 9.56 24.77
CA GLU A 104 13.47 10.61 24.47
C GLU A 104 13.33 11.12 23.02
N GLN A 105 13.18 10.22 22.04
CA GLN A 105 12.99 10.59 20.63
C GLN A 105 11.72 11.43 20.42
N VAL A 106 10.64 11.10 21.13
CA VAL A 106 9.40 11.90 21.13
C VAL A 106 9.63 13.24 21.83
N ARG A 107 10.28 13.25 22.99
CA ARG A 107 10.58 14.47 23.76
C ARG A 107 11.36 15.50 22.96
N ILE A 108 12.36 15.06 22.19
CA ILE A 108 13.17 15.95 21.33
C ILE A 108 12.53 16.22 19.95
N SER A 109 11.28 15.81 19.74
CA SER A 109 10.54 15.96 18.47
C SER A 109 11.18 15.31 17.24
N SER A 110 12.12 14.38 17.45
CA SER A 110 12.72 13.59 16.36
C SER A 110 11.78 12.50 15.82
N MET A 111 10.70 12.21 16.56
CA MET A 111 9.75 11.15 16.24
C MET A 111 8.35 11.52 16.72
N ASN A 112 7.34 11.22 15.90
CA ASN A 112 5.96 11.41 16.30
C ASN A 112 5.46 10.30 17.25
N VAL A 113 4.49 10.65 18.09
CA VAL A 113 3.93 9.79 19.14
C VAL A 113 3.37 8.48 18.58
N ASN A 114 2.63 8.54 17.47
CA ASN A 114 2.03 7.35 16.84
C ASN A 114 3.09 6.39 16.29
N SER A 115 4.24 6.89 15.83
CA SER A 115 5.36 6.07 15.36
C SER A 115 6.07 5.38 16.51
N ALA A 116 6.31 6.09 17.61
CA ALA A 116 6.88 5.51 18.82
C ALA A 116 5.98 4.39 19.37
N ARG A 117 4.67 4.63 19.44
CA ARG A 117 3.66 3.62 19.81
C ARG A 117 3.68 2.40 18.91
N LYS A 118 3.74 2.62 17.58
CA LYS A 118 3.83 1.53 16.61
C LYS A 118 5.08 0.69 16.88
N MET A 119 6.23 1.32 17.13
CA MET A 119 7.46 0.60 17.39
C MET A 119 7.43 -0.20 18.68
N ILE A 120 6.86 0.33 19.78
CA ILE A 120 6.63 -0.42 21.02
C ILE A 120 5.76 -1.66 20.74
N SER A 121 4.62 -1.45 20.09
CA SER A 121 3.69 -2.54 19.76
C SER A 121 4.34 -3.61 18.88
N CYS A 122 5.14 -3.20 17.89
CA CYS A 122 5.86 -4.12 17.02
C CYS A 122 6.95 -4.89 17.78
N SER A 123 7.79 -4.22 18.57
CA SER A 123 8.85 -4.90 19.35
C SER A 123 8.26 -5.86 20.37
N LYS A 124 7.19 -5.45 21.08
CA LYS A 124 6.46 -6.30 22.02
C LYS A 124 5.94 -7.55 21.32
N LYS A 125 5.25 -7.39 20.18
CA LYS A 125 4.68 -8.52 19.45
C LYS A 125 5.75 -9.44 18.84
N CYS A 126 6.86 -8.89 18.35
CA CYS A 126 7.97 -9.70 17.88
C CYS A 126 8.55 -10.54 19.02
N LEU A 127 8.82 -9.94 20.19
CA LEU A 127 9.35 -10.67 21.35
C LEU A 127 8.38 -11.74 21.86
N GLU A 128 7.07 -11.45 21.84
CA GLU A 128 6.01 -12.43 22.12
C GLU A 128 6.05 -13.62 21.14
N MET A 129 6.15 -13.35 19.83
CA MET A 129 6.27 -14.40 18.80
C MET A 129 7.53 -15.26 18.99
N LEU A 130 8.58 -14.69 19.57
CA LEU A 130 9.82 -15.39 19.91
C LEU A 130 9.73 -16.21 21.22
N GLY A 131 8.59 -16.17 21.91
CA GLY A 131 8.34 -16.92 23.14
C GLY A 131 8.81 -16.22 24.43
N ASN A 132 9.11 -14.93 24.36
CA ASN A 132 9.55 -14.16 25.53
C ASN A 132 8.37 -13.63 26.35
N PRO A 133 8.55 -13.39 27.66
CA PRO A 133 7.54 -12.77 28.54
C PRO A 133 7.42 -11.26 28.27
N SER A 134 7.10 -10.89 27.02
CA SER A 134 7.02 -9.51 26.56
C SER A 134 5.99 -8.67 27.32
N SER A 135 4.93 -9.28 27.86
CA SER A 135 3.95 -8.57 28.68
C SER A 135 4.51 -8.12 30.03
N GLU A 136 5.48 -8.85 30.58
CA GLU A 136 6.16 -8.52 31.84
C GLU A 136 7.33 -7.55 31.63
N TRP A 137 8.00 -7.61 30.47
CA TRP A 137 9.14 -6.76 30.18
C TRP A 137 8.77 -5.32 29.79
N PHE A 138 7.65 -5.13 29.11
CA PHE A 138 7.18 -3.80 28.69
C PHE A 138 6.38 -3.13 29.80
N SER A 139 6.38 -1.80 29.81
CA SER A 139 5.54 -1.03 30.75
C SER A 139 4.07 -1.48 30.66
N PRO A 140 3.41 -1.77 31.80
CA PRO A 140 2.00 -2.13 31.83
C PRO A 140 1.10 -0.94 31.42
N TYR A 141 1.61 0.28 31.55
CA TYR A 141 0.90 1.50 31.16
C TYR A 141 1.35 1.97 29.78
N GLY A 142 0.38 2.49 29.01
CA GLY A 142 0.68 3.13 27.73
C GLY A 142 1.53 4.38 27.92
N LEU A 143 2.78 4.33 27.45
CA LEU A 143 3.75 5.43 27.55
C LEU A 143 3.34 6.70 26.79
N PHE A 144 2.40 6.55 25.85
CA PHE A 144 2.04 7.58 24.89
C PHE A 144 0.52 7.61 24.68
N ARG A 145 -0.07 8.80 24.70
CA ARG A 145 -1.48 8.99 24.33
C ARG A 145 -1.67 8.96 22.82
N SER A 146 -2.86 8.59 22.35
CA SER A 146 -3.17 8.60 20.91
C SER A 146 -3.35 10.02 20.44
N GLU A 147 -2.67 10.37 19.36
CA GLU A 147 -2.89 11.64 18.70
C GLU A 147 -3.70 11.38 17.43
N PRO A 148 -4.95 11.87 17.36
CA PRO A 148 -5.69 11.85 16.12
C PRO A 148 -5.04 12.84 15.15
N ASN A 149 -4.47 12.32 14.06
CA ASN A 149 -3.95 13.13 12.95
C ASN A 149 -4.84 12.91 11.71
N PRO A 150 -6.11 13.37 11.72
CA PRO A 150 -6.96 13.25 10.56
C PRO A 150 -6.36 14.05 9.41
N THR A 151 -6.24 13.43 8.24
CA THR A 151 -5.95 14.18 7.02
C THR A 151 -7.20 14.99 6.70
N GLN A 152 -7.07 16.32 6.61
CA GLN A 152 -8.18 17.19 6.23
C GLN A 152 -8.67 16.79 4.84
N GLY A 153 -9.95 16.48 4.73
CA GLY A 153 -10.60 16.21 3.45
C GLY A 153 -10.83 17.49 2.66
N TYR A 154 -11.11 17.33 1.36
CA TYR A 154 -11.61 18.42 0.53
C TYR A 154 -12.98 18.90 1.05
N SER A 155 -13.19 20.21 1.05
CA SER A 155 -14.54 20.79 1.17
C SER A 155 -15.40 20.44 -0.05
N ASP A 156 -16.72 20.55 0.08
CA ASP A 156 -17.65 20.29 -1.03
C ASP A 156 -17.36 21.15 -2.27
N ARG A 157 -16.91 22.40 -2.05
CA ARG A 157 -16.55 23.33 -3.13
C ARG A 157 -15.26 22.92 -3.83
N GLU A 158 -14.23 22.54 -3.09
CA GLU A 158 -12.97 22.03 -3.65
C GLU A 158 -13.21 20.73 -4.41
N LEU A 159 -13.94 19.80 -3.81
CA LEU A 159 -14.26 18.52 -4.41
C LEU A 159 -15.08 18.69 -5.69
N SER A 160 -16.10 19.55 -5.67
CA SER A 160 -16.89 19.88 -6.87
C SER A 160 -16.03 20.48 -7.99
N SER A 161 -15.07 21.33 -7.64
CA SER A 161 -14.16 21.96 -8.62
C SER A 161 -13.19 20.94 -9.22
N LEU A 162 -12.62 20.07 -8.39
CA LEU A 162 -11.74 18.98 -8.81
C LEU A 162 -12.48 18.00 -9.72
N ILE A 163 -13.67 17.54 -9.33
CA ILE A 163 -14.46 16.58 -10.11
C ILE A 163 -14.82 17.14 -11.49
N LYS A 164 -15.16 18.43 -11.60
CA LYS A 164 -15.43 19.06 -12.90
C LYS A 164 -14.23 18.99 -13.84
N ILE A 165 -13.04 19.33 -13.34
CA ILE A 165 -11.80 19.33 -14.14
C ILE A 165 -11.40 17.90 -14.51
N ILE A 166 -11.41 16.98 -13.55
CA ILE A 166 -11.02 15.59 -13.75
C ILE A 166 -11.98 14.89 -14.72
N ASN A 167 -13.29 15.11 -14.61
CA ASN A 167 -14.27 14.57 -15.54
C ASN A 167 -14.12 15.14 -16.95
N SER A 168 -13.85 16.44 -17.09
CA SER A 168 -13.55 17.06 -18.39
C SER A 168 -12.29 16.44 -19.02
N PHE A 169 -11.22 16.30 -18.23
CA PHE A 169 -9.98 15.66 -18.65
C PHE A 169 -10.21 14.21 -19.10
N PHE A 170 -10.86 13.40 -18.27
CA PHE A 170 -11.17 12.01 -18.60
C PHE A 170 -11.95 11.91 -19.91
N ARG A 171 -13.01 12.72 -20.10
CA ARG A 171 -13.84 12.69 -21.30
C ARG A 171 -13.06 13.04 -22.57
N GLN A 172 -12.26 14.11 -22.54
CA GLN A 172 -11.48 14.56 -23.69
C GLN A 172 -10.40 13.53 -24.08
N ILE A 173 -9.65 13.03 -23.08
CA ILE A 173 -8.53 12.11 -23.33
C ILE A 173 -9.02 10.72 -23.71
N SER A 174 -10.04 10.18 -23.03
CA SER A 174 -10.59 8.87 -23.40
C SER A 174 -11.21 8.87 -24.79
N LYS A 175 -11.85 9.98 -25.21
CA LYS A 175 -12.36 10.14 -26.59
C LYS A 175 -11.23 10.01 -27.62
N GLN A 176 -10.14 10.76 -27.45
CA GLN A 176 -8.98 10.68 -28.35
C GLN A 176 -8.38 9.27 -28.39
N ILE A 177 -8.25 8.61 -27.23
CA ILE A 177 -7.73 7.24 -27.15
C ILE A 177 -8.62 6.25 -27.91
N ILE A 178 -9.95 6.38 -27.77
CA ILE A 178 -10.91 5.51 -28.45
C ILE A 178 -10.92 5.75 -29.97
N GLU A 179 -10.76 7.01 -30.40
CA GLU A 179 -10.74 7.38 -31.82
C GLU A 179 -9.47 6.91 -32.54
N ASN A 180 -8.30 7.01 -31.91
CA ASN A 180 -7.02 6.60 -32.51
C ASN A 180 -6.14 5.73 -31.59
N PRO A 181 -6.56 4.48 -31.28
CA PRO A 181 -5.89 3.63 -30.29
C PRO A 181 -4.40 3.39 -30.56
N SER A 182 -4.05 3.17 -31.83
CA SER A 182 -2.69 2.83 -32.27
C SER A 182 -1.66 3.91 -31.94
N ILE A 183 -2.07 5.18 -32.01
CA ILE A 183 -1.21 6.34 -31.71
C ILE A 183 -0.83 6.37 -30.22
N HIS A 184 -1.77 6.01 -29.35
CA HIS A 184 -1.61 6.15 -27.90
C HIS A 184 -1.06 4.90 -27.22
N LEU A 185 -1.45 3.70 -27.68
CA LEU A 185 -1.02 2.43 -27.09
C LEU A 185 0.47 2.15 -27.33
N ASN A 186 0.98 2.56 -28.49
CA ASN A 186 2.38 2.34 -28.88
C ASN A 186 3.29 3.54 -28.55
N ALA A 187 2.75 4.58 -27.92
CA ALA A 187 3.52 5.77 -27.58
C ALA A 187 4.49 5.51 -26.43
N SER A 188 5.75 5.91 -26.59
CA SER A 188 6.69 5.99 -25.46
C SER A 188 6.17 6.96 -24.39
N THR A 189 6.56 6.74 -23.13
CA THR A 189 6.08 7.50 -21.96
C THR A 189 6.19 9.03 -22.11
N ASN A 190 7.24 9.51 -22.78
CA ASN A 190 7.52 10.94 -22.95
C ASN A 190 6.85 11.55 -24.19
N LYS A 191 6.31 10.74 -25.09
CA LYS A 191 5.68 11.23 -26.33
C LYS A 191 4.32 11.84 -26.00
N ARG A 192 4.16 13.10 -26.38
CA ARG A 192 2.90 13.83 -26.29
C ARG A 192 2.03 13.43 -27.46
N THR A 193 0.90 12.79 -27.19
CA THR A 193 0.05 12.21 -28.23
C THR A 193 -1.41 12.61 -28.11
N ALA A 194 -1.81 13.23 -26.99
CA ALA A 194 -3.16 13.73 -26.78
C ALA A 194 -3.12 15.19 -26.34
N THR A 195 -4.24 15.88 -26.46
CA THR A 195 -4.41 17.27 -26.05
C THR A 195 -5.56 17.40 -25.05
N PHE A 196 -5.44 18.33 -24.10
CA PHE A 196 -6.49 18.66 -23.15
C PHE A 196 -6.73 20.16 -23.19
N THR A 197 -7.96 20.56 -23.47
CA THR A 197 -8.34 21.98 -23.48
C THR A 197 -9.14 22.31 -22.23
N TYR A 198 -8.67 23.31 -21.49
CA TYR A 198 -9.31 23.82 -20.29
C TYR A 198 -9.19 25.34 -20.22
N ASN A 199 -10.30 26.04 -19.97
CA ASN A 199 -10.36 27.51 -19.95
C ASN A 199 -9.65 28.17 -21.16
N ASN A 200 -9.93 27.68 -22.37
CA ASN A 200 -9.33 28.12 -23.64
C ASN A 200 -7.81 27.90 -23.77
N HIS A 201 -7.16 27.21 -22.83
CA HIS A 201 -5.77 26.79 -22.93
C HIS A 201 -5.69 25.32 -23.33
N THR A 202 -4.84 25.03 -24.31
CA THR A 202 -4.61 23.65 -24.78
C THR A 202 -3.28 23.15 -24.26
N HIS A 203 -3.32 22.00 -23.59
CA HIS A 203 -2.17 21.34 -22.98
C HIS A 203 -1.88 20.02 -23.70
N GLU A 204 -0.64 19.83 -24.11
CA GLU A 204 -0.20 18.56 -24.67
C GLU A 204 0.10 17.54 -23.57
N ILE A 205 -0.40 16.31 -23.74
CA ILE A 205 -0.36 15.26 -22.73
C ILE A 205 0.53 14.12 -23.18
N ALA A 206 1.64 13.92 -22.45
CA ALA A 206 2.44 12.70 -22.48
C ALA A 206 1.80 11.60 -21.62
N SER A 207 1.95 10.33 -22.01
CA SER A 207 1.34 9.17 -21.33
C SER A 207 -0.17 9.31 -21.11
N PRO A 208 -0.97 9.56 -22.17
CA PRO A 208 -2.40 9.82 -22.02
C PRO A 208 -3.17 8.65 -21.41
N ILE A 209 -2.79 7.41 -21.71
CA ILE A 209 -3.43 6.21 -21.13
C ILE A 209 -3.30 6.22 -19.61
N THR A 210 -2.07 6.27 -19.08
CA THR A 210 -1.84 6.26 -17.63
C THR A 210 -2.60 7.38 -16.93
N LYS A 211 -2.52 8.61 -17.45
CA LYS A 211 -3.22 9.77 -16.86
C LYS A 211 -4.74 9.65 -16.96
N CYS A 212 -5.27 9.10 -18.05
CA CYS A 212 -6.69 8.85 -18.21
C CYS A 212 -7.19 7.82 -17.19
N PHE A 213 -6.44 6.72 -16.97
CA PHE A 213 -6.79 5.74 -15.95
C PHE A 213 -6.60 6.28 -14.52
N SER A 214 -5.63 7.16 -14.28
CA SER A 214 -5.52 7.85 -12.98
C SER A 214 -6.74 8.76 -12.71
N ALA A 215 -7.19 9.52 -13.73
CA ALA A 215 -8.40 10.33 -13.62
C ALA A 215 -9.64 9.47 -13.38
N ALA A 216 -9.78 8.36 -14.12
CA ALA A 216 -10.86 7.41 -13.92
C ALA A 216 -10.83 6.76 -12.53
N TYR A 217 -9.65 6.42 -12.01
CA TYR A 217 -9.50 5.87 -10.67
C TYR A 217 -10.00 6.85 -9.60
N PHE A 218 -9.64 8.14 -9.74
CA PHE A 218 -10.13 9.18 -8.83
C PHE A 218 -11.66 9.31 -8.90
N MET A 219 -12.22 9.39 -10.10
CA MET A 219 -13.67 9.50 -10.29
C MET A 219 -14.42 8.28 -9.76
N LEU A 220 -13.91 7.07 -9.98
CA LEU A 220 -14.53 5.85 -9.48
C LEU A 220 -14.48 5.82 -7.94
N SER A 221 -13.36 6.25 -7.35
CA SER A 221 -13.24 6.39 -5.88
C SER A 221 -14.29 7.35 -5.33
N TYR A 222 -14.50 8.49 -6.01
CA TYR A 222 -15.52 9.48 -5.62
C TYR A 222 -16.94 8.94 -5.74
N TYR A 223 -17.30 8.27 -6.85
CA TYR A 223 -18.67 7.79 -7.05
C TYR A 223 -19.03 6.56 -6.21
N THR A 224 -18.05 5.73 -5.86
CA THR A 224 -18.29 4.43 -5.22
C THR A 224 -17.91 4.38 -3.75
N TRP A 225 -17.15 5.38 -3.27
CA TRP A 225 -16.52 5.36 -1.94
C TRP A 225 -15.64 4.12 -1.71
N GLY A 226 -15.24 3.46 -2.81
CA GLY A 226 -14.41 2.28 -2.79
C GLY A 226 -13.01 2.60 -2.28
N ASN A 227 -12.49 1.77 -1.39
CA ASN A 227 -11.09 1.86 -1.03
C ASN A 227 -10.18 1.40 -2.18
N THR A 228 -8.92 1.82 -2.17
CA THR A 228 -7.94 1.51 -3.22
C THR A 228 -7.84 0.04 -3.55
N THR A 229 -7.79 -0.84 -2.54
CA THR A 229 -7.67 -2.28 -2.75
C THR A 229 -8.89 -2.84 -3.47
N VAL A 230 -10.10 -2.40 -3.10
CA VAL A 230 -11.33 -2.84 -3.75
C VAL A 230 -11.33 -2.37 -5.21
N ILE A 231 -11.07 -1.09 -5.45
CA ILE A 231 -11.09 -0.51 -6.81
C ILE A 231 -10.06 -1.18 -7.72
N LEU A 232 -8.81 -1.32 -7.27
CA LEU A 232 -7.74 -1.90 -8.10
C LEU A 232 -7.94 -3.40 -8.39
N ASN A 233 -8.68 -4.12 -7.55
CA ASN A 233 -9.02 -5.53 -7.76
C ASN A 233 -10.35 -5.74 -8.51
N MET A 234 -11.02 -4.66 -8.96
CA MET A 234 -12.20 -4.81 -9.80
C MET A 234 -11.84 -5.48 -11.12
N THR A 235 -12.54 -6.57 -11.44
CA THR A 235 -12.67 -7.07 -12.81
C THR A 235 -13.67 -6.23 -13.57
N LYS A 236 -13.64 -6.29 -14.91
CA LYS A 236 -14.68 -5.65 -15.74
C LYS A 236 -16.05 -6.26 -15.42
N PRO A 237 -16.99 -5.51 -14.80
CA PRO A 237 -18.31 -6.03 -14.54
C PRO A 237 -19.08 -6.25 -15.84
N LYS A 238 -19.93 -7.27 -15.85
CA LYS A 238 -20.91 -7.46 -16.92
C LYS A 238 -22.11 -6.55 -16.67
N GLU A 239 -22.70 -6.07 -17.76
CA GLU A 239 -23.96 -5.33 -17.72
C GLU A 239 -25.08 -6.27 -17.24
N LYS A 240 -25.88 -5.79 -16.29
CA LYS A 240 -27.16 -6.41 -15.88
C LYS A 240 -28.28 -5.44 -16.25
N ILE A 241 -29.26 -5.92 -17.01
CA ILE A 241 -30.45 -5.14 -17.39
C ILE A 241 -31.60 -5.58 -16.48
N PHE A 242 -32.23 -4.64 -15.81
CA PHE A 242 -33.43 -4.86 -14.98
C PHE A 242 -34.57 -3.95 -15.44
N GLU A 243 -35.81 -4.22 -15.00
CA GLU A 243 -37.00 -3.40 -15.30
C GLU A 243 -36.89 -1.93 -14.85
N GLY A 244 -35.87 -1.58 -14.06
CA GLY A 244 -35.54 -0.22 -13.61
C GLY A 244 -34.30 0.41 -14.25
N GLY A 245 -33.70 -0.19 -15.28
CA GLY A 245 -32.54 0.38 -16.01
C GLY A 245 -31.30 -0.51 -16.05
N LYS A 246 -30.17 0.07 -16.47
CA LYS A 246 -28.87 -0.63 -16.63
C LYS A 246 -28.04 -0.55 -15.35
N TRP A 247 -27.42 -1.67 -14.98
CA TRP A 247 -26.61 -1.79 -13.77
C TRP A 247 -25.31 -2.55 -14.02
N PHE A 248 -24.25 -2.08 -13.36
CA PHE A 248 -22.97 -2.76 -13.27
C PHE A 248 -22.67 -3.03 -11.81
N GLU A 249 -22.46 -4.30 -11.46
CA GLU A 249 -22.18 -4.70 -10.09
C GLU A 249 -20.97 -5.63 -10.05
N GLN A 250 -20.07 -5.39 -9.09
CA GLN A 250 -18.94 -6.26 -8.81
C GLN A 250 -18.73 -6.38 -7.30
N SER A 251 -18.75 -7.60 -6.79
CA SER A 251 -18.32 -7.90 -5.42
C SER A 251 -16.82 -8.18 -5.39
N VAL A 252 -16.13 -7.56 -4.43
CA VAL A 252 -14.70 -7.80 -4.16
C VAL A 252 -14.56 -8.26 -2.70
N LEU A 253 -13.85 -9.37 -2.50
CA LEU A 253 -13.51 -9.83 -1.16
C LEU A 253 -12.57 -8.82 -0.50
N LYS A 254 -12.92 -8.34 0.70
CA LYS A 254 -12.05 -7.55 1.58
C LYS A 254 -11.43 -8.50 2.61
N PRO A 255 -10.19 -9.01 2.40
CA PRO A 255 -9.66 -10.12 3.19
C PRO A 255 -9.54 -9.78 4.67
N ARG A 256 -9.18 -8.53 4.99
CA ARG A 256 -9.01 -8.05 6.38
C ARG A 256 -10.30 -8.00 7.19
N ALA A 257 -11.45 -7.93 6.52
CA ALA A 257 -12.76 -7.91 7.17
C ALA A 257 -13.51 -9.23 7.00
N ASN A 258 -12.94 -10.18 6.24
CA ASN A 258 -13.58 -11.41 5.77
C ASN A 258 -15.01 -11.19 5.24
N LYS A 259 -15.20 -10.12 4.46
CA LYS A 259 -16.50 -9.72 3.91
C LYS A 259 -16.36 -9.37 2.43
N TYR A 260 -17.40 -9.67 1.65
CA TYR A 260 -17.53 -9.15 0.29
C TYR A 260 -18.09 -7.73 0.35
N VAL A 261 -17.48 -6.83 -0.42
CA VAL A 261 -17.97 -5.47 -0.63
C VAL A 261 -18.39 -5.36 -2.08
N SER A 262 -19.66 -5.04 -2.33
CA SER A 262 -20.17 -4.81 -3.68
C SER A 262 -20.02 -3.33 -4.05
N ILE A 263 -19.47 -3.09 -5.24
CA ILE A 263 -19.57 -1.80 -5.93
C ILE A 263 -20.66 -1.95 -6.98
N SER A 264 -21.68 -1.09 -6.90
CA SER A 264 -22.79 -1.04 -7.85
C SER A 264 -22.90 0.36 -8.46
N ILE A 265 -22.98 0.43 -9.79
CA ILE A 265 -23.19 1.66 -10.56
C ILE A 265 -24.33 1.37 -11.53
N GLY A 266 -25.45 2.05 -11.39
CA GLY A 266 -26.60 1.85 -12.27
C GLY A 266 -27.52 3.06 -12.33
N ASP A 267 -28.58 2.91 -13.11
CA ASP A 267 -29.71 3.85 -13.13
C ASP A 267 -30.54 3.62 -11.86
N ASN A 268 -30.09 4.20 -10.76
CA ASN A 268 -30.75 4.02 -9.48
C ASN A 268 -32.00 4.91 -9.45
N GLY A 269 -33.17 4.32 -9.68
CA GLY A 269 -34.46 4.95 -9.39
C GLY A 269 -34.65 5.37 -7.91
N THR A 270 -33.69 5.11 -7.02
CA THR A 270 -33.81 5.35 -5.58
C THR A 270 -32.63 6.03 -4.89
N PHE A 271 -31.50 6.33 -5.54
CA PHE A 271 -30.46 7.19 -4.93
C PHE A 271 -29.65 7.88 -6.03
N HIS A 272 -29.37 9.18 -5.88
CA HIS A 272 -28.62 10.03 -6.81
C HIS A 272 -27.25 9.45 -7.23
N VAL A 273 -27.21 8.44 -8.11
CA VAL A 273 -26.07 8.21 -8.98
C VAL A 273 -26.29 9.14 -10.16
N PRO A 274 -25.54 10.26 -10.29
CA PRO A 274 -25.79 11.20 -11.36
C PRO A 274 -25.66 10.46 -12.70
N LYS A 275 -26.53 10.73 -13.68
CA LYS A 275 -26.40 10.18 -15.06
C LYS A 275 -24.97 10.34 -15.63
N ILE A 276 -24.22 11.31 -15.12
CA ILE A 276 -22.81 11.56 -15.39
C ILE A 276 -21.92 10.37 -14.97
N ALA A 277 -22.16 9.76 -13.81
CA ALA A 277 -21.40 8.63 -13.30
C ALA A 277 -21.60 7.35 -14.13
N LEU A 278 -22.85 7.08 -14.55
CA LEU A 278 -23.13 5.95 -15.44
C LEU A 278 -22.43 6.11 -16.81
N ARG A 279 -22.59 7.28 -17.45
CA ARG A 279 -21.90 7.59 -18.72
C ARG A 279 -20.37 7.53 -18.60
N PHE A 280 -19.84 8.02 -17.48
CA PHE A 280 -18.41 7.89 -17.17
C PHE A 280 -18.00 6.42 -17.13
N PHE A 281 -18.77 5.60 -16.41
CA PHE A 281 -18.43 4.20 -16.21
C PHE A 281 -18.50 3.39 -17.52
N GLU A 282 -19.53 3.61 -18.34
CA GLU A 282 -19.64 3.02 -19.69
C GLU A 282 -18.43 3.38 -20.56
N GLN A 283 -18.00 4.65 -20.53
CA GLN A 283 -16.82 5.11 -21.26
C GLN A 283 -15.52 4.47 -20.72
N LEU A 284 -15.41 4.30 -19.40
CA LEU A 284 -14.29 3.60 -18.77
C LEU A 284 -14.24 2.12 -19.18
N LEU A 285 -15.39 1.43 -19.22
CA LEU A 285 -15.46 0.04 -19.68
C LEU A 285 -15.04 -0.08 -21.14
N LYS A 286 -15.52 0.83 -22.01
CA LYS A 286 -15.11 0.87 -23.42
C LYS A 286 -13.61 1.06 -23.56
N LEU A 287 -13.03 2.00 -22.80
CA LEU A 287 -11.59 2.27 -22.79
C LEU A 287 -10.79 1.06 -22.27
N SER A 288 -11.23 0.42 -21.19
CA SER A 288 -10.59 -0.77 -20.63
C SER A 288 -10.65 -1.97 -21.58
N SER A 289 -11.73 -2.12 -22.35
CA SER A 289 -11.85 -3.14 -23.40
C SER A 289 -11.04 -2.89 -24.64
N LEU A 290 -10.80 -1.63 -24.99
CA LEU A 290 -9.86 -1.26 -26.05
C LEU A 290 -8.43 -1.69 -25.71
N ILE A 291 -8.05 -1.55 -24.44
CA ILE A 291 -6.67 -1.78 -23.97
C ILE A 291 -6.36 -3.25 -23.80
N SER A 292 -7.34 -4.04 -23.38
CA SER A 292 -7.20 -5.49 -23.29
C SER A 292 -8.56 -6.14 -23.44
N SER A 293 -8.67 -7.14 -24.29
CA SER A 293 -9.92 -7.85 -24.58
C SER A 293 -10.31 -8.87 -23.51
N ASP A 294 -9.35 -9.31 -22.68
CA ASP A 294 -9.54 -10.47 -21.81
C ASP A 294 -10.41 -10.14 -20.58
N HIS A 295 -10.93 -11.16 -19.89
CA HIS A 295 -11.49 -11.01 -18.55
C HIS A 295 -10.35 -10.73 -17.54
N HIS A 296 -9.89 -9.48 -17.51
CA HIS A 296 -8.80 -9.02 -16.68
C HIS A 296 -9.27 -7.88 -15.75
N LEU A 297 -8.36 -7.43 -14.88
CA LEU A 297 -8.61 -6.31 -13.98
C LEU A 297 -8.90 -5.03 -14.78
N LEU A 298 -9.85 -4.22 -14.33
CA LEU A 298 -10.33 -3.00 -15.00
C LEU A 298 -9.19 -2.03 -15.39
N TRP A 299 -8.07 -2.08 -14.68
CA TRP A 299 -6.95 -1.14 -14.75
C TRP A 299 -5.70 -1.68 -15.46
N GLN A 300 -5.72 -2.88 -16.06
CA GLN A 300 -4.50 -3.53 -16.57
C GLN A 300 -4.50 -3.71 -18.10
N THR A 301 -3.32 -3.82 -18.70
CA THR A 301 -3.14 -3.88 -20.16
C THR A 301 -2.72 -5.28 -20.66
N LYS A 302 -3.35 -6.35 -20.13
CA LYS A 302 -2.94 -7.77 -20.15
C LYS A 302 -1.93 -8.20 -19.07
N LYS A 303 -2.02 -9.49 -18.73
CA LYS A 303 -1.09 -10.27 -17.90
C LYS A 303 0.01 -10.83 -18.81
N ASP A 304 1.26 -10.70 -18.38
CA ASP A 304 2.21 -11.81 -18.49
C ASP A 304 1.77 -12.94 -17.56
#